data_AF-A0A433RSJ0-F1
#
_entry.id   AF-A0A433RSJ0-F1
#
_cell.length_a   1.000
_cell.length_b   1.000
_cell.length_c   1.000
_cell.angle_alpha   90.00
_cell.angle_beta   90.00
_cell.angle_gamma   90.00
#
_symmetry.space_group_name_H-M   'P 1'
#
loop_
_entity.id
_entity.type
_entity.pdbx_description
1 polymer ?
#
loop_
_entity_poly.entity_id
_entity_poly.type
_entity_poly.pdbx_seq_one_letter_code
_entity_poly.pdbx_strand_id
1 'polypeptide(L)'
;MTIEEAKKFYMAYGGDELVMGREAVLDYAAFQRLAISSTIIEEWRQQLIEERFNHFFDDDLLIWKNHRDIIRKMLESTAPQRENAERLVAVMEQLPSDLQEDQRLALIENMVGRNVTNWDAGVRAICISNPDLAPAMDSIVKKLADFKGSYYKVDERKDELMRTYKRVYRLHAKKKRLWIF
;
A
#
# COMPACT_ATOMS: atom_id res chain seq x y z
N MET A 1 -23.29 18.61 6.76
CA MET A 1 -21.91 18.19 7.00
C MET A 1 -21.03 19.42 7.14
N THR A 2 -20.35 19.55 8.27
CA THR A 2 -19.30 20.56 8.51
C THR A 2 -17.94 20.04 8.05
N ILE A 3 -16.91 20.90 8.00
CA ILE A 3 -15.54 20.48 7.67
C ILE A 3 -15.00 19.46 8.67
N GLU A 4 -15.32 19.61 9.96
CA GLU A 4 -14.90 18.68 11.01
C GLU A 4 -15.59 17.31 10.86
N GLU A 5 -16.88 17.29 10.54
CA GLU A 5 -17.61 16.05 10.22
C GLU A 5 -17.05 15.38 8.96
N ALA A 6 -16.71 16.17 7.94
CA ALA A 6 -16.09 15.68 6.71
C ALA A 6 -14.70 15.08 6.97
N LYS A 7 -13.91 15.69 7.87
CA LYS A 7 -12.62 15.14 8.30
C LYS A 7 -12.82 13.79 9.00
N LYS A 8 -13.72 13.70 9.97
CA LYS A 8 -14.02 12.45 10.68
C LYS A 8 -14.48 11.35 9.72
N PHE A 9 -15.35 11.70 8.79
CA PHE A 9 -15.79 10.81 7.73
C PHE A 9 -14.61 10.35 6.85
N TYR A 10 -13.75 11.29 6.43
CA TYR A 10 -12.56 10.97 5.67
C TYR A 10 -11.62 10.04 6.45
N MET A 11 -11.41 10.26 7.74
CA MET A 11 -10.57 9.38 8.55
C MET A 11 -11.16 7.96 8.67
N ALA A 12 -12.48 7.84 8.79
CA ALA A 12 -13.16 6.55 8.92
C ALA A 12 -13.13 5.72 7.62
N TYR A 13 -13.31 6.37 6.47
CA TYR A 13 -13.52 5.67 5.18
C TYR A 13 -12.43 5.96 4.13
N GLY A 14 -11.44 6.78 4.46
CA GLY A 14 -10.41 7.23 3.53
C GLY A 14 -10.93 8.10 2.38
N GLY A 15 -12.17 8.61 2.48
CA GLY A 15 -12.84 9.36 1.42
C GLY A 15 -13.21 8.51 0.19
N ASP A 16 -13.35 7.19 0.33
CA ASP A 16 -13.69 6.30 -0.78
C ASP A 16 -14.99 5.53 -0.54
N GLU A 17 -15.86 5.58 -1.54
CA GLU A 17 -17.15 4.89 -1.55
C GLU A 17 -17.05 3.37 -1.43
N LEU A 18 -15.98 2.77 -1.96
CA LEU A 18 -15.79 1.32 -1.91
C LEU A 18 -15.55 0.78 -0.49
N VAL A 19 -15.23 1.65 0.46
CA VAL A 19 -14.94 1.29 1.86
C VAL A 19 -16.15 1.52 2.76
N MET A 20 -17.27 1.97 2.19
CA MET A 20 -18.45 2.39 2.95
C MET A 20 -19.53 1.32 3.00
N GLY A 21 -20.21 1.24 4.15
CA GLY A 21 -21.50 0.57 4.25
C GLY A 21 -22.61 1.35 3.54
N ARG A 22 -23.73 0.69 3.22
CA ARG A 22 -24.90 1.29 2.54
C ARG A 22 -25.41 2.57 3.21
N GLU A 23 -25.30 2.66 4.53
CA GLU A 23 -25.78 3.77 5.34
C GLU A 23 -24.93 5.05 5.16
N ALA A 24 -23.65 4.91 4.81
CA ALA A 24 -22.71 6.03 4.65
C ALA A 24 -22.75 6.67 3.25
N VAL A 25 -23.57 6.16 2.33
CA VAL A 25 -23.71 6.70 0.95
C VAL A 25 -24.23 8.14 0.95
N LEU A 26 -25.18 8.45 1.85
CA LEU A 26 -25.71 9.82 1.97
C LEU A 26 -24.66 10.78 2.52
N ASP A 27 -23.85 10.33 3.48
CA ASP A 27 -22.75 11.11 4.03
C ASP A 27 -21.64 11.35 3.00
N TYR A 28 -21.36 10.37 2.13
CA TYR A 28 -20.45 10.56 1.00
C TYR A 28 -20.95 11.61 0.01
N ALA A 29 -22.24 11.57 -0.34
CA ALA A 29 -22.82 12.59 -1.21
C ALA A 29 -22.73 13.99 -0.57
N ALA A 30 -22.93 14.09 0.74
CA ALA A 30 -22.75 15.34 1.49
C ALA A 30 -21.27 15.78 1.54
N PHE A 31 -20.35 14.84 1.72
CA PHE A 31 -18.90 15.06 1.68
C PHE A 31 -18.45 15.61 0.31
N GLN A 32 -18.87 14.98 -0.78
CA GLN A 32 -18.54 15.41 -2.15
C GLN A 32 -19.05 16.83 -2.45
N ARG A 33 -20.23 17.20 -1.94
CA ARG A 33 -20.82 18.53 -2.13
C ARG A 33 -20.05 19.66 -1.44
N LEU A 34 -19.24 19.36 -0.42
CA LEU A 34 -18.43 20.37 0.25
C LEU A 34 -17.29 20.90 -0.63
N ALA A 35 -16.96 20.22 -1.73
CA ALA A 35 -15.92 20.64 -2.68
C ALA A 35 -14.60 21.02 -1.98
N ILE A 36 -14.20 20.21 -1.00
CA ILE A 36 -13.01 20.43 -0.18
C ILE A 36 -11.79 20.48 -1.09
N SER A 37 -10.93 21.47 -0.87
CA SER A 37 -9.74 21.65 -1.71
C SER A 37 -8.81 20.43 -1.63
N SER A 38 -8.13 20.14 -2.73
CA SER A 38 -7.18 19.03 -2.81
C SER A 38 -6.06 19.14 -1.78
N THR A 39 -5.66 20.36 -1.40
CA THR A 39 -4.67 20.61 -0.35
C THR A 39 -5.14 20.10 1.01
N ILE A 40 -6.38 20.38 1.40
CA ILE A 40 -6.93 19.90 2.68
C ILE A 40 -7.08 18.36 2.66
N ILE A 41 -7.53 17.80 1.53
CA ILE A 41 -7.60 16.35 1.36
C ILE A 41 -6.21 15.70 1.46
N GLU A 42 -5.18 16.33 0.91
CA GLU A 42 -3.80 15.84 1.05
C GLU A 42 -3.35 15.86 2.51
N GLU A 43 -3.62 16.92 3.26
CA GLU A 43 -3.30 16.98 4.70
C GLU A 43 -3.96 15.85 5.49
N TRP A 44 -5.23 15.56 5.22
CA TRP A 44 -5.95 14.47 5.87
C TRP A 44 -5.44 13.10 5.44
N ARG A 45 -5.03 12.97 4.17
CA ARG A 45 -4.40 11.75 3.67
C ARG A 45 -3.06 11.49 4.36
N GLN A 46 -2.23 12.50 4.54
CA GLN A 46 -0.97 12.36 5.27
C GLN A 46 -1.22 12.02 6.74
N GLN A 47 -2.24 12.61 7.38
CA GLN A 47 -2.63 12.23 8.75
C GLN A 47 -3.06 10.75 8.84
N LEU A 48 -3.79 10.23 7.84
CA LEU A 48 -4.13 8.80 7.78
C LEU A 48 -2.91 7.91 7.58
N ILE A 49 -2.00 8.29 6.70
CA ILE A 49 -0.74 7.55 6.48
C ILE A 49 0.06 7.52 7.79
N GLU A 50 0.17 8.65 8.47
CA GLU A 50 0.86 8.80 9.76
C GLU A 50 0.23 7.89 10.84
N GLU A 51 -1.09 7.93 10.99
CA GLU A 51 -1.82 7.06 11.92
C GLU A 51 -1.54 5.58 11.63
N ARG A 52 -1.56 5.17 10.36
CA ARG A 52 -1.31 3.77 9.98
C ARG A 52 0.15 3.35 10.19
N PHE A 53 1.11 4.25 10.06
CA PHE A 53 2.50 3.98 10.43
C PHE A 53 2.67 3.84 11.93
N ASN A 54 2.06 4.72 12.73
CA ASN A 54 2.15 4.69 14.19
C ASN A 54 1.54 3.42 14.80
N HIS A 55 0.52 2.86 14.14
CA HIS A 55 -0.16 1.63 14.56
C HIS A 55 0.20 0.42 13.68
N PHE A 56 1.32 0.46 12.94
CA PHE A 56 1.65 -0.56 11.94
C PHE A 56 1.76 -1.96 12.56
N PHE A 57 2.32 -2.05 13.77
CA PHE A 57 2.62 -3.28 14.50
C PHE A 57 1.76 -3.50 15.75
N ASP A 58 0.69 -2.73 15.94
CA ASP A 58 -0.15 -2.83 17.14
C ASP A 58 -0.92 -4.16 17.20
N ASP A 59 -1.26 -4.71 16.04
CA ASP A 59 -1.96 -5.99 15.89
C ASP A 59 -1.38 -6.74 14.68
N ASP A 60 -0.73 -7.88 14.95
CA ASP A 60 -0.13 -8.74 13.94
C ASP A 60 -1.14 -9.15 12.86
N LEU A 61 -2.39 -9.38 13.23
CA LEU A 61 -3.46 -9.77 12.29
C LEU A 61 -3.80 -8.65 11.30
N LEU A 62 -3.46 -7.40 11.62
CA LEU A 62 -3.75 -6.21 10.82
C LEU A 62 -2.54 -5.68 10.05
N ILE A 63 -1.32 -6.20 10.26
CA ILE A 63 -0.11 -5.75 9.54
C ILE A 63 -0.33 -5.67 8.03
N TRP A 64 -0.89 -6.73 7.42
CA TRP A 64 -1.13 -6.75 5.98
C TRP A 64 -2.16 -5.70 5.52
N LYS A 65 -3.14 -5.39 6.37
CA LYS A 65 -4.17 -4.39 6.11
C LYS A 65 -3.58 -2.98 6.20
N ASN A 66 -2.82 -2.69 7.25
CA ASN A 66 -2.10 -1.42 7.42
C ASN A 66 -1.14 -1.19 6.25
N HIS A 67 -0.37 -2.22 5.87
CA HIS A 67 0.49 -2.20 4.69
C HIS A 67 -0.27 -1.84 3.40
N ARG A 68 -1.43 -2.46 3.16
CA ARG A 68 -2.28 -2.18 1.98
C ARG A 68 -2.79 -0.75 1.99
N ASP A 69 -3.31 -0.31 3.13
CA ASP A 69 -3.98 0.97 3.26
C ASP A 69 -2.96 2.13 3.12
N ILE A 70 -1.74 1.96 3.64
CA ILE A 70 -0.61 2.88 3.41
C ILE A 70 -0.27 2.96 1.92
N ILE A 71 -0.02 1.83 1.25
CA ILE A 71 0.30 1.79 -0.20
C ILE A 71 -0.77 2.53 -0.99
N ARG A 72 -2.04 2.23 -0.70
CA ARG A 72 -3.17 2.83 -1.39
C ARG A 72 -3.17 4.35 -1.23
N LYS A 73 -3.02 4.85 0.00
CA LYS A 73 -2.99 6.29 0.26
C LYS A 73 -1.74 6.95 -0.32
N MET A 74 -0.58 6.29 -0.33
CA MET A 74 0.59 6.78 -1.05
C MET A 74 0.32 6.95 -2.55
N LEU A 75 -0.39 6.01 -3.19
CA LEU A 75 -0.71 6.08 -4.62
C LEU A 75 -1.73 7.18 -4.96
N GLU A 76 -2.56 7.58 -3.99
CA GLU A 76 -3.52 8.70 -4.08
C GLU A 76 -2.86 10.06 -3.74
N SER A 77 -1.73 10.03 -3.03
CA SER A 77 -0.99 11.20 -2.52
C SER A 77 -0.14 11.87 -3.60
N THR A 78 0.05 13.18 -3.46
CA THR A 78 0.99 13.96 -4.29
C THR A 78 2.33 14.21 -3.60
N ALA A 79 2.37 14.29 -2.26
CA ALA A 79 3.58 14.50 -1.46
C ALA A 79 3.35 14.24 0.06
N PRO A 80 4.41 13.92 0.84
CA PRO A 80 5.77 13.62 0.43
C PRO A 80 5.93 12.12 0.05
N GLN A 81 6.17 11.85 -1.23
CA GLN A 81 6.28 10.48 -1.75
C GLN A 81 7.55 9.76 -1.29
N ARG A 82 8.67 10.47 -1.19
CA ARG A 82 9.96 9.88 -0.82
C ARG A 82 9.98 9.43 0.64
N GLU A 83 9.60 10.32 1.56
CA GLU A 83 9.56 10.03 2.99
C GLU A 83 8.64 8.85 3.31
N ASN A 84 7.44 8.84 2.73
CA ASN A 84 6.51 7.73 2.90
C ASN A 84 7.06 6.41 2.35
N ALA A 85 7.78 6.43 1.22
CA ALA A 85 8.41 5.24 0.65
C ALA A 85 9.58 4.74 1.51
N GLU A 86 10.42 5.63 2.02
CA GLU A 86 11.51 5.30 2.93
C GLU A 86 10.97 4.69 4.23
N ARG A 87 9.93 5.30 4.83
CA ARG A 87 9.24 4.76 6.01
C ARG A 87 8.61 3.40 5.74
N LEU A 88 7.95 3.22 4.59
CA LEU A 88 7.35 1.94 4.21
C LEU A 88 8.41 0.83 4.11
N VAL A 89 9.54 1.10 3.46
CA VAL A 89 10.66 0.15 3.40
C VAL A 89 11.18 -0.14 4.81
N ALA A 90 11.40 0.88 5.63
CA ALA A 90 11.95 0.73 6.98
C ALA A 90 11.04 -0.09 7.91
N VAL A 91 9.71 0.09 7.87
CA VAL A 91 8.79 -0.77 8.64
C VAL A 91 8.73 -2.17 8.06
N MET A 92 8.77 -2.32 6.73
CA MET A 92 8.81 -3.64 6.11
C MET A 92 10.08 -4.45 6.48
N GLU A 93 11.21 -3.79 6.73
CA GLU A 93 12.43 -4.46 7.22
C GLU A 93 12.30 -4.99 8.65
N GLN A 94 11.39 -4.42 9.44
CA GLN A 94 11.12 -4.77 10.84
C GLN A 94 10.01 -5.82 11.00
N LEU A 95 9.47 -6.36 9.89
CA LEU A 95 8.41 -7.37 9.93
C LEU A 95 8.83 -8.58 10.79
N PRO A 96 7.94 -9.10 11.65
CA PRO A 96 8.21 -10.28 12.46
C PRO A 96 8.63 -11.48 11.60
N SER A 97 9.59 -12.26 12.08
CA SER A 97 10.08 -13.43 11.34
C SER A 97 9.09 -14.58 11.28
N ASP A 98 8.13 -14.60 12.21
CA ASP A 98 7.13 -15.64 12.47
C ASP A 98 5.75 -15.33 11.87
N LEU A 99 5.66 -14.37 10.95
CA LEU A 99 4.44 -14.11 10.19
C LEU A 99 3.91 -15.39 9.53
N GLN A 100 2.60 -15.62 9.66
CA GLN A 100 1.93 -16.76 9.06
C GLN A 100 2.00 -16.69 7.53
N GLU A 101 1.90 -17.84 6.86
CA GLU A 101 2.00 -17.94 5.41
C GLU A 101 0.98 -17.04 4.69
N ASP A 102 -0.26 -17.01 5.18
CA ASP A 102 -1.32 -16.17 4.61
C ASP A 102 -1.02 -14.66 4.75
N GLN A 103 -0.44 -14.23 5.88
CA GLN A 103 -0.03 -12.84 6.09
C GLN A 103 1.11 -12.47 5.13
N ARG A 104 2.10 -13.34 4.99
CA ARG A 104 3.21 -13.15 4.04
C ARG A 104 2.72 -13.08 2.60
N LEU A 105 1.81 -13.98 2.21
CA LEU A 105 1.17 -13.95 0.89
C LEU A 105 0.40 -12.64 0.68
N ALA A 106 -0.37 -12.18 1.66
CA ALA A 106 -1.11 -10.92 1.58
C ALA A 106 -0.20 -9.70 1.47
N LEU A 107 0.96 -9.72 2.13
CA LEU A 107 1.99 -8.67 1.99
C LEU A 107 2.59 -8.66 0.59
N ILE A 108 2.93 -9.84 0.02
CA ILE A 108 3.41 -9.94 -1.37
C ILE A 108 2.32 -9.46 -2.33
N GLU A 109 1.06 -9.82 -2.07
CA GLU A 109 -0.09 -9.39 -2.88
C GLU A 109 -0.24 -7.86 -2.90
N ASN A 110 -0.08 -7.20 -1.76
CA ASN A 110 -0.03 -5.73 -1.71
C ASN A 110 1.12 -5.16 -2.55
N MET A 111 2.28 -5.83 -2.57
CA MET A 111 3.43 -5.38 -3.35
C MET A 111 3.21 -5.50 -4.85
N VAL A 112 2.52 -6.55 -5.31
CA VAL A 112 2.25 -6.77 -6.73
C VAL A 112 1.00 -6.05 -7.23
N GLY A 113 0.04 -5.73 -6.35
CA GLY A 113 -1.25 -5.16 -6.72
C GLY A 113 -2.25 -6.24 -7.14
N ARG A 114 -3.54 -5.96 -6.93
CA ARG A 114 -4.65 -6.91 -7.12
C ARG A 114 -5.41 -6.67 -8.41
N ASN A 115 -5.30 -5.47 -8.99
CA ASN A 115 -5.98 -5.16 -10.22
C ASN A 115 -5.20 -5.67 -11.45
N VAL A 116 -5.91 -5.85 -12.57
CA VAL A 116 -5.35 -6.39 -13.82
C VAL A 116 -4.18 -5.57 -14.34
N THR A 117 -4.17 -4.27 -14.04
CA THR A 117 -3.16 -3.33 -14.52
C THR A 117 -1.98 -3.19 -13.55
N ASN A 118 -2.08 -3.79 -12.35
CA ASN A 118 -1.16 -3.66 -11.21
C ASN A 118 -0.84 -2.20 -10.81
N TRP A 119 -1.77 -1.25 -11.03
CA TRP A 119 -1.58 0.17 -10.69
C TRP A 119 -1.67 0.45 -9.19
N ASP A 120 -2.26 -0.47 -8.44
CA ASP A 120 -2.38 -0.48 -6.98
C ASP A 120 -1.17 -1.13 -6.29
N ALA A 121 -0.13 -1.49 -7.04
CA ALA A 121 1.04 -2.19 -6.53
C ALA A 121 1.92 -1.33 -5.59
N GLY A 122 2.31 -1.90 -4.45
CA GLY A 122 3.31 -1.31 -3.54
C GLY A 122 4.66 -1.07 -4.20
N VAL A 123 5.06 -1.95 -5.13
CA VAL A 123 6.26 -1.73 -5.96
C VAL A 123 6.18 -0.41 -6.73
N ARG A 124 5.00 -0.06 -7.26
CA ARG A 124 4.80 1.23 -7.92
C ARG A 124 4.88 2.38 -6.92
N ALA A 125 4.22 2.26 -5.77
CA ALA A 125 4.21 3.28 -4.72
C ALA A 125 5.63 3.66 -4.26
N ILE A 126 6.49 2.65 -4.10
CA ILE A 126 7.86 2.84 -3.65
C ILE A 126 8.75 3.30 -4.82
N CYS A 127 8.75 2.59 -5.94
CA CYS A 127 9.84 2.69 -6.91
C CYS A 127 9.65 3.76 -8.00
N ILE A 128 8.41 4.21 -8.28
CA ILE A 128 8.15 5.09 -9.44
C ILE A 128 8.94 6.40 -9.36
N SER A 129 9.06 6.96 -8.15
CA SER A 129 9.82 8.19 -7.87
C SER A 129 11.07 7.94 -7.02
N ASN A 130 11.27 6.72 -6.51
CA ASN A 130 12.40 6.37 -5.62
C ASN A 130 13.09 5.06 -6.09
N PRO A 131 13.71 5.05 -7.27
CA PRO A 131 14.32 3.84 -7.83
C PRO A 131 15.50 3.31 -6.99
N ASP A 132 16.10 4.15 -6.15
CA ASP A 132 17.15 3.79 -5.18
C ASP A 132 16.65 2.85 -4.07
N LEU A 133 15.36 2.87 -3.74
CA LEU A 133 14.76 1.98 -2.74
C LEU A 133 14.44 0.58 -3.27
N ALA A 134 14.46 0.40 -4.60
CA ALA A 134 14.09 -0.85 -5.24
C ALA A 134 14.90 -2.08 -4.76
N PRO A 135 16.24 -2.02 -4.56
CA PRO A 135 17.00 -3.17 -4.08
C PRO A 135 16.64 -3.58 -2.65
N ALA A 136 16.41 -2.62 -1.75
CA ALA A 136 16.01 -2.90 -0.37
C ALA A 136 14.63 -3.56 -0.34
N MET A 137 13.66 -2.98 -1.05
CA MET A 137 12.33 -3.55 -1.23
C MET A 137 12.38 -4.97 -1.84
N ASP A 138 13.23 -5.20 -2.85
CA ASP A 138 13.35 -6.52 -3.49
C ASP A 138 13.92 -7.58 -2.55
N SER A 139 14.86 -7.20 -1.69
CA SER A 139 15.37 -8.06 -0.62
C SER A 139 14.25 -8.48 0.34
N ILE A 140 13.40 -7.55 0.76
CA ILE A 140 12.29 -7.82 1.68
C ILE A 140 11.26 -8.75 1.05
N VAL A 141 10.83 -8.49 -0.18
CA VAL A 141 9.84 -9.34 -0.87
C VAL A 141 10.37 -10.77 -1.04
N LYS A 142 11.67 -10.94 -1.33
CA LYS A 142 12.29 -12.27 -1.40
C LYS A 142 12.29 -12.99 -0.04
N LYS A 143 12.55 -12.28 1.06
CA LYS A 143 12.46 -12.84 2.42
C LYS A 143 11.03 -13.27 2.77
N LEU A 144 10.03 -12.49 2.37
CA LEU A 144 8.62 -12.83 2.57
C LEU A 144 8.20 -14.09 1.80
N ALA A 145 8.75 -14.26 0.59
CA ALA A 145 8.47 -15.41 -0.27
C ALA A 145 9.24 -16.69 0.11
N ASP A 146 10.17 -16.62 1.07
CA ASP A 146 10.94 -17.77 1.54
C ASP A 146 10.16 -18.57 2.58
N PHE A 147 9.25 -19.44 2.12
CA PHE A 147 8.52 -20.38 2.98
C PHE A 147 9.37 -21.62 3.25
N LYS A 148 9.70 -21.86 4.53
CA LYS A 148 10.36 -23.10 4.96
C LYS A 148 9.31 -24.21 5.09
N GLY A 149 9.05 -24.92 3.98
CA GLY A 149 8.23 -26.15 3.99
C GLY A 149 6.71 -25.93 4.01
N SER A 150 6.20 -25.15 3.05
CA SER A 150 4.77 -24.89 2.87
C SER A 150 4.01 -26.07 2.23
N TYR A 151 2.70 -26.09 2.42
CA TYR A 151 1.81 -27.02 1.71
C TYR A 151 1.63 -26.59 0.24
N TYR A 152 1.44 -27.56 -0.67
CA TYR A 152 1.42 -27.38 -2.14
C TYR A 152 0.59 -26.19 -2.67
N LYS A 153 -0.57 -25.88 -2.07
CA LYS A 153 -1.44 -24.76 -2.51
C LYS A 153 -0.84 -23.37 -2.23
N VAL A 154 -0.07 -23.24 -1.15
CA VAL A 154 0.63 -22.00 -0.80
C VAL A 154 1.77 -21.75 -1.79
N ASP A 155 2.42 -22.81 -2.26
CA ASP A 155 3.46 -22.73 -3.28
C ASP A 155 2.95 -22.27 -4.64
N GLU A 156 1.81 -22.77 -5.12
CA GLU A 156 1.23 -22.32 -6.40
C GLU A 156 0.88 -20.82 -6.36
N ARG A 157 0.21 -20.37 -5.29
CA ARG A 157 -0.15 -18.95 -5.13
C ARG A 157 1.09 -18.07 -4.98
N LYS A 158 2.07 -18.51 -4.19
CA LYS A 158 3.37 -17.82 -4.10
C LYS A 158 4.00 -17.67 -5.48
N ASP A 159 4.09 -18.74 -6.25
CA ASP A 159 4.78 -18.74 -7.54
C ASP A 159 4.07 -17.85 -8.56
N GLU A 160 2.74 -17.80 -8.54
CA GLU A 160 1.97 -16.82 -9.30
C GLU A 160 2.27 -15.38 -8.87
N LEU A 161 2.20 -15.09 -7.56
CA LEU A 161 2.51 -13.76 -7.02
C LEU A 161 3.94 -13.35 -7.35
N MET A 162 4.91 -14.25 -7.23
CA MET A 162 6.32 -13.96 -7.52
C MET A 162 6.60 -13.80 -9.02
N ARG A 163 5.86 -14.48 -9.90
CA ARG A 163 5.89 -14.21 -11.34
C ARG A 163 5.36 -12.81 -11.65
N THR A 164 4.23 -12.44 -11.05
CA THR A 164 3.64 -11.09 -11.18
C THR A 164 4.57 -10.02 -10.61
N TYR A 165 5.13 -10.25 -9.43
CA TYR A 165 6.11 -9.39 -8.79
C TYR A 165 7.30 -9.09 -9.72
N LYS A 166 7.92 -10.14 -10.30
CA LYS A 166 9.02 -9.96 -11.25
C LYS A 166 8.65 -9.10 -12.45
N ARG A 167 7.40 -9.15 -12.92
CA ARG A 167 6.89 -8.30 -14.02
C ARG A 167 6.73 -6.85 -13.56
N VAL A 168 6.02 -6.62 -12.46
CA VAL A 168 5.76 -5.29 -11.89
C VAL A 168 7.07 -4.60 -11.49
N TYR A 169 7.99 -5.32 -10.85
CA TYR A 169 9.33 -4.84 -10.50
C TYR A 169 10.11 -4.35 -11.73
N ARG A 170 10.10 -5.10 -12.84
CA ARG A 170 10.76 -4.64 -14.07
C ARG A 170 10.12 -3.36 -14.61
N LEU A 171 8.80 -3.27 -14.54
CA LEU A 171 8.06 -2.12 -15.07
C LEU A 171 8.34 -0.82 -14.32
N HIS A 172 8.41 -0.89 -12.98
CA HIS A 172 8.48 0.31 -12.14
C HIS A 172 9.86 0.57 -11.53
N ALA A 173 10.65 -0.45 -11.22
CA ALA A 173 11.99 -0.26 -10.64
C ALA A 173 13.12 -0.20 -11.68
N LYS A 174 13.02 -0.91 -12.81
CA LYS A 174 14.14 -1.04 -13.77
C LYS A 174 14.16 0.01 -14.90
N LYS A 175 13.28 1.01 -14.92
CA LYS A 175 13.13 1.93 -16.07
C LYS A 175 14.29 2.91 -16.34
N LYS A 176 15.39 2.91 -15.57
CA LYS A 176 16.54 3.78 -15.84
C LYS A 176 17.56 3.28 -16.90
N ARG A 177 17.35 2.14 -17.57
CA ARG A 177 18.32 1.62 -18.58
C ARG A 177 17.93 1.74 -20.06
N LEU A 178 16.80 2.37 -20.41
CA LEU A 178 16.30 2.33 -21.81
C LEU A 178 16.18 3.68 -22.52
N TRP A 179 16.80 4.75 -22.03
CA TRP A 179 16.90 6.01 -22.77
C TRP A 179 18.33 6.54 -22.73
N ILE A 180 19.22 5.85 -23.45
CA ILE A 180 20.42 6.43 -24.04
C ILE A 180 20.36 6.02 -25.52
N PHE A 181 19.75 6.88 -26.34
CA PHE A 181 19.98 6.98 -27.78
C PHE A 181 19.77 8.43 -28.17
#